data_AF-G0MI39-F1
#
_entry.id   AF-G0MI39-F1
#
_cell.length_a   1.000
_cell.length_b   1.000
_cell.length_c   1.000
_cell.angle_alpha   90.00
_cell.angle_beta   90.00
_cell.angle_gamma   90.00
#
_symmetry.space_group_name_H-M   'P 1'
#
loop_
_entity.id
_entity.type
_entity.pdbx_description
1 polymer ?
#
loop_
_entity_poly.entity_id
_entity_poly.type
_entity_poly.pdbx_seq_one_letter_code
_entity_poly.pdbx_strand_id
1 'polypeptide(L)'
;MDVKTEIKRYMENEIDLSHENLKAAEGELINAMEQLVKMVQGYNIDMSHFEDQTTQYDRILRQLKAARNAYMFNELKGITARIELLTEELKKIMKTFRVRHRRLIEEAAAAQSAEDGSEDEVEDEAEEDEDDE
;
A
#
# COMPACT_ATOMS: atom_id res chain seq x y z
N MET A 1 -26.90 -37.52 -20.94
CA MET A 1 -26.78 -36.06 -20.70
C MET A 1 -26.36 -35.46 -22.02
N ASP A 2 -27.06 -34.43 -22.53
CA ASP A 2 -26.70 -33.84 -23.82
C ASP A 2 -25.48 -32.88 -23.67
N VAL A 3 -24.74 -32.70 -24.76
CA VAL A 3 -23.50 -31.88 -24.80
C VAL A 3 -23.73 -30.44 -24.36
N LYS A 4 -24.90 -29.86 -24.63
CA LYS A 4 -25.25 -28.47 -24.26
C LYS A 4 -25.44 -28.35 -22.75
N THR A 5 -26.03 -29.36 -22.12
CA THR A 5 -26.15 -29.44 -20.65
C THR A 5 -24.79 -29.56 -19.97
N GLU A 6 -23.87 -30.33 -20.55
CA GLU A 6 -22.52 -30.51 -20.01
C GLU A 6 -21.67 -29.24 -20.14
N ILE A 7 -21.71 -28.55 -21.30
CA ILE A 7 -21.04 -27.26 -21.51
C ILE A 7 -21.60 -26.20 -20.53
N LYS A 8 -22.92 -26.15 -20.33
CA LYS A 8 -23.54 -25.17 -19.43
C LYS A 8 -23.04 -25.34 -17.99
N ARG A 9 -23.00 -26.58 -17.48
CA ARG A 9 -22.48 -26.89 -16.15
C ARG A 9 -20.99 -26.57 -16.01
N TYR A 10 -20.20 -26.81 -17.06
CA TYR A 10 -18.79 -26.40 -17.08
C TYR A 10 -18.65 -24.88 -16.95
N MET A 11 -19.45 -24.10 -17.70
CA MET A 11 -19.42 -22.64 -17.63
C MET A 11 -19.86 -22.11 -16.26
N GLU A 12 -20.89 -22.71 -15.64
CA GLU A 12 -21.34 -22.35 -14.29
C GLU A 12 -20.21 -22.58 -13.26
N ASN A 13 -19.56 -23.75 -13.28
CA ASN A 13 -18.43 -24.05 -12.40
C ASN A 13 -17.23 -23.10 -12.61
N GLU A 14 -16.94 -22.75 -13.86
CA GLU A 14 -15.85 -21.82 -14.19
C GLU A 14 -16.13 -20.39 -13.70
N ILE A 15 -17.40 -19.95 -13.72
CA ILE A 15 -17.81 -18.66 -13.16
C ILE A 15 -17.59 -18.64 -11.64
N ASP A 16 -18.01 -19.69 -10.93
CA ASP A 16 -17.82 -19.80 -9.48
C ASP A 16 -16.33 -19.78 -9.11
N LEU A 17 -15.52 -20.58 -9.81
CA LEU A 17 -14.07 -20.60 -9.61
C LEU A 17 -13.42 -19.23 -9.88
N SER A 18 -13.90 -18.52 -10.91
CA SER A 18 -13.39 -17.18 -11.24
C SER A 18 -13.74 -16.16 -10.17
N HIS A 19 -14.92 -16.27 -9.54
CA HIS A 19 -15.31 -15.44 -8.42
C HIS A 19 -14.47 -15.70 -7.17
N GLU A 20 -14.20 -16.96 -6.86
CA GLU A 20 -13.32 -17.33 -5.73
C GLU A 20 -11.89 -16.80 -5.94
N ASN A 21 -11.33 -17.00 -7.13
CA ASN A 21 -10.00 -16.49 -7.46
C ASN A 21 -9.93 -14.96 -7.40
N LEU A 22 -10.95 -14.26 -7.92
CA LEU A 22 -11.02 -12.80 -7.83
C LEU A 22 -11.06 -12.33 -6.37
N LYS A 23 -11.83 -13.00 -5.51
CA LYS A 23 -11.91 -12.69 -4.07
C LYS A 23 -10.59 -12.93 -3.36
N ALA A 24 -9.88 -14.02 -3.70
CA ALA A 24 -8.57 -14.31 -3.15
C ALA A 24 -7.55 -13.24 -3.57
N ALA A 25 -7.48 -12.92 -4.87
CA ALA A 25 -6.57 -11.89 -5.39
C ALA A 25 -6.85 -10.50 -4.78
N GLU A 26 -8.12 -10.13 -4.62
CA GLU A 26 -8.54 -8.91 -3.91
C GLU A 26 -8.00 -8.86 -2.48
N GLY A 27 -8.16 -9.96 -1.73
CA GLY A 27 -7.67 -10.06 -0.35
C GLY A 27 -6.15 -9.95 -0.26
N GLU A 28 -5.42 -10.56 -1.20
CA GLU A 28 -3.96 -10.45 -1.25
C GLU A 28 -3.49 -9.02 -1.56
N LEU A 29 -4.15 -8.33 -2.49
CA LEU A 29 -3.83 -6.94 -2.82
C LEU A 29 -4.02 -6.02 -1.61
N ILE A 30 -5.16 -6.14 -0.93
CA ILE A 30 -5.47 -5.34 0.27
C ILE A 30 -4.41 -5.57 1.35
N ASN A 31 -4.08 -6.82 1.63
CA ASN A 31 -3.04 -7.16 2.62
C ASN A 31 -1.68 -6.58 2.23
N ALA A 32 -1.27 -6.69 0.95
CA ALA A 32 -0.02 -6.12 0.47
C ALA A 32 0.01 -4.59 0.61
N MET A 33 -1.11 -3.90 0.34
CA MET A 33 -1.23 -2.46 0.54
C MET A 33 -1.11 -2.08 2.03
N GLU A 34 -1.78 -2.79 2.93
CA GLU A 34 -1.68 -2.56 4.37
C GLU A 34 -0.25 -2.75 4.89
N GLN A 35 0.47 -3.76 4.39
CA GLN A 35 1.87 -3.99 4.73
C GLN A 35 2.77 -2.87 4.23
N LEU A 36 2.55 -2.37 3.01
CA LEU A 36 3.29 -1.22 2.48
C LEU A 36 3.06 0.02 3.34
N VAL A 37 1.81 0.33 3.72
CA VAL A 37 1.48 1.48 4.57
C VAL A 37 2.18 1.38 5.92
N LYS A 38 2.09 0.21 6.59
CA LYS A 38 2.78 -0.04 7.87
C LYS A 38 4.30 0.14 7.74
N MET A 39 4.87 -0.30 6.62
CA MET A 39 6.30 -0.14 6.35
C MET A 39 6.69 1.33 6.21
N VAL A 40 5.97 2.10 5.39
CA VAL A 40 6.23 3.54 5.17
C VAL A 40 6.08 4.32 6.48
N GLN A 41 5.01 4.05 7.24
CA GLN A 41 4.81 4.62 8.57
C GLN A 41 5.92 4.25 9.56
N GLY A 42 6.41 3.02 9.51
CA GLY A 42 7.54 2.57 10.36
C GLY A 42 8.85 3.32 10.09
N TYR A 43 8.99 3.94 8.91
CA TYR A 43 10.11 4.83 8.58
C TYR A 43 9.80 6.32 8.84
N ASN A 44 8.60 6.65 9.33
CA ASN A 44 8.12 8.02 9.53
C ASN A 44 8.20 8.88 8.26
N ILE A 45 8.02 8.24 7.10
CA ILE A 45 7.98 8.92 5.81
C ILE A 45 6.56 9.38 5.54
N ASP A 46 6.40 10.61 5.05
CA ASP A 46 5.11 11.12 4.62
C ASP A 46 4.55 10.30 3.44
N MET A 47 3.31 9.84 3.58
CA MET A 47 2.58 9.09 2.57
C MET A 47 2.33 9.90 1.29
N SER A 48 2.40 11.23 1.35
CA SER A 48 2.30 12.10 0.16
C SER A 48 3.36 11.79 -0.91
N HIS A 49 4.53 11.27 -0.52
CA HIS A 49 5.56 10.80 -1.45
C HIS A 49 5.12 9.61 -2.32
N PHE A 50 3.98 8.99 -2.02
CA PHE A 50 3.42 7.84 -2.72
C PHE A 50 2.02 8.12 -3.30
N GLU A 51 1.67 9.39 -3.52
CA GLU A 51 0.35 9.79 -4.04
C GLU A 51 0.04 9.18 -5.43
N ASP A 52 1.04 9.07 -6.30
CA ASP A 52 0.88 8.44 -7.62
C ASP A 52 0.54 6.95 -7.50
N GLN A 53 1.24 6.24 -6.61
CA GLN A 53 1.02 4.83 -6.35
C GLN A 53 -0.37 4.62 -5.75
N THR A 54 -0.74 5.38 -4.72
CA THR A 54 -2.07 5.29 -4.08
C THR A 54 -3.20 5.58 -5.08
N THR A 55 -3.05 6.60 -5.94
CA THR A 55 -4.01 6.91 -7.00
C THR A 55 -4.19 5.75 -8.00
N GLN A 56 -3.10 5.07 -8.37
CA GLN A 56 -3.17 3.90 -9.24
C GLN A 56 -3.93 2.77 -8.56
N TYR A 57 -3.63 2.44 -7.30
CA TYR A 57 -4.34 1.42 -6.55
C TYR A 57 -5.84 1.72 -6.41
N ASP A 58 -6.21 2.95 -6.07
CA ASP A 58 -7.62 3.38 -5.98
C ASP A 58 -8.36 3.25 -7.31
N ARG A 59 -7.68 3.47 -8.44
CA ARG A 59 -8.26 3.25 -9.76
C ARG A 59 -8.54 1.76 -9.99
N ILE A 60 -7.62 0.89 -9.63
CA ILE A 60 -7.77 -0.55 -9.78
C ILE A 60 -8.87 -1.11 -8.87
N LEU A 61 -8.93 -0.68 -7.61
CA LEU A 61 -10.00 -1.07 -6.68
C LEU A 61 -11.39 -0.66 -7.20
N ARG A 62 -11.49 0.51 -7.85
CA ARG A 62 -12.73 0.93 -8.54
C ARG A 62 -13.07 0.05 -9.74
N GLN A 63 -12.08 -0.34 -10.54
CA GLN A 63 -12.28 -1.28 -11.66
C GLN A 63 -12.73 -2.66 -11.17
N LEU A 64 -12.15 -3.14 -10.07
CA LEU A 64 -12.53 -4.39 -9.41
C LEU A 64 -14.00 -4.35 -8.96
N LYS A 65 -14.41 -3.26 -8.31
CA LYS A 65 -15.80 -3.05 -7.89
C LYS A 65 -16.77 -3.04 -9.07
N ALA A 66 -16.39 -2.40 -10.18
CA ALA A 66 -17.21 -2.36 -11.39
C ALA A 66 -17.36 -3.76 -12.03
N ALA A 67 -16.28 -4.54 -12.08
CA ALA A 67 -16.29 -5.87 -12.67
C ALA A 67 -17.08 -6.90 -11.88
N ARG A 68 -17.07 -6.78 -10.54
CA ARG A 68 -17.92 -7.58 -9.66
C ARG A 68 -19.41 -7.44 -10.01
N ASN A 69 -19.82 -6.26 -10.47
CA ASN A 69 -21.22 -5.97 -10.81
C ASN A 69 -21.62 -6.46 -12.21
N ALA A 70 -20.65 -6.75 -13.10
CA ALA A 70 -20.92 -7.04 -14.50
C ALA A 70 -21.20 -8.54 -14.79
N TYR A 71 -20.86 -9.48 -13.90
CA TYR A 71 -21.03 -10.93 -14.10
C TYR A 71 -20.48 -11.47 -15.45
N MET A 72 -19.49 -10.78 -16.04
CA MET A 72 -18.88 -11.18 -17.31
C MET A 72 -17.62 -12.01 -17.07
N PHE A 73 -17.72 -13.32 -17.31
CA PHE A 73 -16.66 -14.31 -17.05
C PHE A 73 -15.26 -13.93 -17.59
N ASN A 74 -15.17 -13.48 -18.86
CA ASN A 74 -13.89 -13.10 -19.46
C ASN A 74 -13.29 -11.85 -18.79
N GLU A 75 -14.13 -10.93 -18.32
CA GLU A 75 -13.68 -9.73 -17.62
C GLU A 75 -13.19 -10.07 -16.22
N LEU A 76 -13.84 -11.02 -15.53
CA LEU A 76 -13.39 -11.52 -14.23
C LEU A 76 -11.97 -12.07 -14.31
N LYS A 77 -11.68 -12.97 -15.28
CA LYS A 77 -10.33 -13.53 -15.46
C LYS A 77 -9.27 -12.45 -15.75
N GLY A 78 -9.59 -11.52 -16.65
CA GLY A 78 -8.67 -10.43 -17.00
C GLY A 78 -8.34 -9.51 -15.82
N ILE A 79 -9.31 -9.29 -14.93
CA ILE A 79 -9.14 -8.43 -13.75
C ILE A 79 -8.40 -9.16 -12.64
N THR A 80 -8.69 -10.45 -12.41
CA THR A 80 -7.90 -11.27 -11.49
C THR A 80 -6.42 -11.24 -11.84
N ALA A 81 -6.07 -11.49 -13.11
CA ALA A 81 -4.67 -11.46 -13.55
C ALA A 81 -4.00 -10.09 -13.34
N ARG A 82 -4.74 -8.99 -13.56
CA ARG A 82 -4.24 -7.63 -13.29
C ARG A 82 -3.96 -7.40 -11.81
N ILE A 83 -4.85 -7.87 -10.93
CA ILE A 83 -4.68 -7.76 -9.48
C ILE A 83 -3.44 -8.54 -9.04
N GLU A 84 -3.27 -9.77 -9.52
CA GLU A 84 -2.10 -10.60 -9.20
C GLU A 84 -0.79 -9.91 -9.60
N LEU A 85 -0.72 -9.34 -10.81
CA LEU A 85 0.46 -8.60 -11.26
C LEU A 85 0.79 -7.41 -10.37
N LEU A 86 -0.22 -6.63 -9.96
CA LEU A 86 -0.02 -5.48 -9.07
C LEU A 86 0.41 -5.90 -7.67
N THR A 87 -0.17 -6.97 -7.15
CA THR A 87 0.24 -7.56 -5.87
C THR A 87 1.72 -7.97 -5.90
N GLU A 88 2.19 -8.57 -6.99
CA GLU A 88 3.60 -8.92 -7.15
C GLU A 88 4.50 -7.68 -7.29
N GLU A 89 4.04 -6.63 -7.97
CA GLU A 89 4.73 -5.34 -8.02
C GLU A 89 4.87 -4.71 -6.63
N LEU A 90 3.80 -4.72 -5.81
CA LEU A 90 3.83 -4.27 -4.41
C LEU A 90 4.85 -5.04 -3.58
N LYS A 91 4.79 -6.38 -3.64
CA LYS A 91 5.74 -7.26 -2.93
C LYS A 91 7.18 -6.95 -3.33
N LYS A 92 7.43 -6.67 -4.61
CA LYS A 92 8.75 -6.28 -5.11
C LYS A 92 9.19 -4.90 -4.59
N ILE A 93 8.29 -3.92 -4.55
CA ILE A 93 8.57 -2.59 -3.97
C ILE A 93 8.95 -2.75 -2.51
N MET A 94 8.12 -3.44 -1.71
CA MET A 94 8.38 -3.72 -0.30
C MET A 94 9.75 -4.37 -0.07
N LYS A 95 10.08 -5.41 -0.86
CA LYS A 95 11.37 -6.10 -0.76
C LYS A 95 12.58 -5.20 -1.06
N THR A 96 12.40 -4.20 -1.91
CA THR A 96 13.49 -3.31 -2.36
C THR A 96 13.44 -1.91 -1.75
N PHE A 97 12.50 -1.68 -0.83
CA PHE A 97 12.13 -0.36 -0.33
C PHE A 97 13.31 0.40 0.26
N ARG A 98 14.01 -0.22 1.23
CA ARG A 98 15.17 0.36 1.91
C ARG A 98 16.27 0.83 0.95
N VAL A 99 16.45 0.12 -0.16
CA VAL A 99 17.50 0.43 -1.13
C VAL A 99 17.05 1.53 -2.08
N ARG A 100 15.81 1.47 -2.58
CA ARG A 100 15.28 2.41 -3.57
C ARG A 100 14.88 3.76 -2.98
N HIS A 101 14.42 3.78 -1.72
CA HIS A 101 13.96 4.97 -1.02
C HIS A 101 14.89 5.39 0.11
N ARG A 102 16.17 5.02 0.03
CA ARG A 102 17.19 5.34 1.04
C ARG A 102 17.23 6.83 1.39
N ARG A 103 17.13 7.70 0.38
CA ARG A 103 17.12 9.15 0.56
C ARG A 103 15.93 9.62 1.41
N LEU A 104 14.72 9.12 1.14
CA LEU A 104 13.53 9.46 1.94
C LEU A 104 13.67 9.00 3.39
N ILE A 105 14.29 7.83 3.61
CA ILE A 105 14.58 7.32 4.96
C ILE A 105 15.59 8.22 5.68
N GLU A 106 16.65 8.65 5.00
CA GLU A 106 17.66 9.55 5.57
C GLU A 106 17.08 10.94 5.88
N GLU A 107 16.24 11.49 4.99
CA GLU A 107 15.53 12.76 5.20
C GLU A 107 14.56 12.68 6.40
N ALA A 108 13.79 11.60 6.51
CA ALA A 108 12.90 11.38 7.66
C ALA A 108 13.67 11.25 8.97
N ALA A 109 14.77 10.49 8.99
CA ALA A 109 15.61 10.33 10.18
C ALA A 109 16.27 11.66 10.63
N ALA A 110 16.67 12.51 9.67
CA ALA A 110 17.23 13.82 9.96
C ALA A 110 16.17 14.78 10.54
N ALA A 111 14.96 14.78 10.01
CA ALA A 111 13.85 15.58 10.54
C ALA A 111 13.49 15.21 11.98
N GLN A 112 13.44 13.91 12.30
CA GLN A 112 13.21 13.44 13.67
C GLN A 112 14.30 13.88 14.64
N SER A 113 15.56 13.83 14.19
CA SER A 113 16.70 14.26 15.02
C SER A 113 16.71 15.77 15.26
N ALA A 114 16.10 16.55 14.36
CA ALA A 114 15.97 18.00 14.49
C ALA A 114 14.81 18.41 15.43
N GLU A 115 13.71 17.66 15.46
CA GLU A 115 12.63 17.88 16.44
C GLU A 115 13.10 17.56 17.87
N ASP A 116 13.81 16.45 18.06
CA ASP A 116 14.31 15.99 19.38
C ASP A 116 15.45 16.88 19.94
N GLY A 117 16.11 17.66 19.07
CA GLY A 117 17.18 18.60 19.44
C GLY A 117 16.70 20.03 19.74
N SER A 118 15.39 20.30 19.69
CA SER A 118 14.83 21.65 19.88
C SER A 118 14.22 21.92 21.26
N GLU A 119 14.32 20.98 22.21
CA GLU A 119 13.80 21.12 23.59
C GLU A 119 14.83 21.58 24.65
N ASP A 120 16.06 21.99 24.28
CA ASP A 120 17.10 22.36 25.27
C ASP A 120 17.76 23.72 24.97
N GLU A 121 16.94 24.77 24.88
CA GLU A 121 17.38 26.16 25.10
C GLU A 121 16.49 26.79 26.18
N VAL A 122 16.78 26.48 27.45
CA VAL A 122 16.52 27.43 28.54
C VAL A 122 17.81 28.19 28.77
N GLU A 123 17.78 29.46 28.33
CA GLU A 123 18.83 30.45 28.48
C GLU A 123 19.27 30.59 29.93
N ASP A 124 20.59 30.53 30.09
CA ASP A 124 21.37 30.95 31.25
C ASP A 124 21.27 32.48 31.33
N GLU A 125 20.44 33.01 32.22
CA GLU A 125 20.55 34.42 32.63
C GLU A 125 21.49 34.51 33.85
N ALA A 126 22.75 34.81 33.52
CA ALA A 126 23.70 35.42 34.42
C ALA A 126 23.44 36.94 34.49
N GLU A 127 23.31 37.51 35.69
CA GLU A 127 23.77 38.86 36.06
C GLU A 127 24.05 38.83 37.57
N GLU A 128 25.32 38.83 37.97
CA GLU A 128 26.18 39.98 38.30
C GLU A 128 25.93 40.56 39.71
N ASP A 129 26.98 40.40 40.52
CA ASP A 129 27.56 41.32 41.51
C ASP A 129 26.61 42.20 42.35
N GLU A 130 26.78 42.13 43.68
CA GLU A 130 27.09 43.33 44.43
C GLU A 130 27.84 43.00 45.74
N ASP A 131 28.87 43.80 45.96
CA ASP A 131 29.84 43.80 47.03
C ASP A 131 29.25 44.04 48.44
N ASP A 132 30.16 43.90 49.41
CA ASP A 132 30.33 44.71 50.61
C ASP A 132 30.06 44.11 52.01
N GLU A 133 31.20 44.09 52.73
CA GLU A 133 31.50 44.10 54.18
C GLU A 133 31.59 42.80 55.01
#